data_AF-A0A150GRJ6-F1
#
_entry.id   AF-A0A150GRJ6-F1
#
_cell.length_a   1.000
_cell.length_b   1.000
_cell.length_c   1.000
_cell.angle_alpha   90.00
_cell.angle_beta   90.00
_cell.angle_gamma   90.00
#
_symmetry.space_group_name_H-M   'P 1'
#
loop_
_entity.id
_entity.type
_entity.pdbx_description
1 polymer ?
#
loop_
_entity_poly.entity_id
_entity_poly.type
_entity_poly.pdbx_seq_one_letter_code
_entity_poly.pdbx_strand_id
1 'polypeptide(L)'
;MARRTAAATPGALFADQFENEANFRAHLKTGEEIWRQTRGRLHAFVSGAGTGGTVAGVSHSLKARDPRVRVFLIDPPGSSLFNKVKRGVMYTQEEAEGKRLKNPFDTITEGIGINRLTANFNRALIDDAFRGTDREAVEMAAYLLRNDGLWVGSSAAMNCVGAVKAARALGPGHTIVTLLCDGGHRHLSKFHCPEYLQSMGLVPRCTGRSLEFVA
;
A
#
# COMPACT_ATOMS: atom_id res chain seq x y z
N MET A 1 -11.22 12.29 19.16
CA MET A 1 -10.68 12.11 20.54
C MET A 1 -9.30 12.75 20.67
N ALA A 2 -8.26 12.24 19.99
CA ALA A 2 -6.88 12.77 20.10
C ALA A 2 -6.73 14.30 19.94
N ARG A 3 -7.35 14.92 18.91
CA ARG A 3 -7.34 16.38 18.72
C ARG A 3 -7.91 17.15 19.91
N ARG A 4 -8.99 16.65 20.53
CA ARG A 4 -9.62 17.28 21.70
C ARG A 4 -8.73 17.14 22.93
N THR A 5 -8.13 15.97 23.13
CA THR A 5 -7.19 15.71 24.24
C THR A 5 -5.99 16.66 24.15
N ALA A 6 -5.34 16.76 22.99
CA ALA A 6 -4.21 17.67 22.81
C ALA A 6 -4.59 19.14 23.06
N ALA A 7 -5.78 19.57 22.62
CA ALA A 7 -6.27 20.92 22.88
C ALA A 7 -6.52 21.22 24.38
N ALA A 8 -6.80 20.19 25.18
CA ALA A 8 -7.08 20.32 26.61
C ALA A 8 -5.85 20.04 27.51
N THR A 9 -4.71 19.63 26.94
CA THR A 9 -3.50 19.28 27.71
C THR A 9 -2.39 20.31 27.43
N PRO A 10 -1.98 21.11 28.42
CA PRO A 10 -0.88 22.06 28.26
C PRO A 10 0.39 21.36 27.76
N GLY A 11 1.02 21.93 26.72
CA GLY A 11 2.25 21.38 26.12
C GLY A 11 2.05 20.19 25.18
N ALA A 12 0.82 19.70 24.98
CA ALA A 12 0.56 18.60 24.05
C ALA A 12 0.50 19.09 22.59
N LEU A 13 1.01 18.26 21.66
CA LEU A 13 0.96 18.51 20.23
C LEU A 13 0.22 17.38 19.52
N PHE A 14 -0.76 17.75 18.68
CA PHE A 14 -1.43 16.81 17.79
C PHE A 14 -0.78 16.85 16.40
N ALA A 15 0.03 15.84 16.09
CA ALA A 15 0.84 15.82 14.87
C ALA A 15 0.04 15.62 13.57
N ASP A 16 -1.17 15.05 13.67
CA ASP A 16 -2.12 14.82 12.57
C ASP A 16 -1.51 14.26 11.28
N GLN A 17 -1.06 13.00 11.30
CA GLN A 17 -0.42 12.37 10.14
C GLN A 17 -1.25 12.35 8.84
N PHE A 18 -2.57 12.58 8.91
CA PHE A 18 -3.44 12.56 7.75
C PHE A 18 -3.46 13.91 7.04
N GLU A 19 -3.56 14.99 7.80
CA GLU A 19 -3.70 16.35 7.26
C GLU A 19 -2.38 17.14 7.25
N ASN A 20 -1.39 16.73 8.05
CA ASN A 20 -0.10 17.40 8.12
C ASN A 20 0.77 17.07 6.89
N GLU A 21 1.08 18.10 6.10
CA GLU A 21 1.92 18.00 4.90
C GLU A 21 3.37 17.61 5.18
N ALA A 22 3.85 17.73 6.44
CA ALA A 22 5.17 17.23 6.82
C ALA A 22 5.35 15.75 6.47
N ASN A 23 4.26 14.97 6.49
CA ASN A 23 4.24 13.57 6.09
C ASN A 23 4.66 13.40 4.61
N PHE A 24 3.96 13.99 3.64
CA PHE A 24 4.37 13.83 2.24
C PHE A 24 5.73 14.46 1.95
N ARG A 25 6.05 15.60 2.58
CA ARG A 25 7.33 16.29 2.38
C ARG A 25 8.52 15.43 2.81
N ALA A 26 8.39 14.66 3.89
CA ALA A 26 9.43 13.73 4.31
C ALA A 26 9.78 12.70 3.21
N HIS A 27 8.78 12.26 2.46
CA HIS A 27 8.94 11.27 1.40
C HIS A 27 9.43 11.82 0.07
N LEU A 28 9.56 13.15 -0.09
CA LEU A 28 10.28 13.72 -1.22
C LEU A 28 11.72 13.18 -1.27
N LYS A 29 12.38 13.14 -0.10
CA LYS A 29 13.73 12.58 0.04
C LYS A 29 13.77 11.09 -0.31
N THR A 30 12.76 10.32 0.11
CA THR A 30 12.64 8.89 -0.25
C THR A 30 12.62 8.71 -1.78
N GLY A 31 11.87 9.55 -2.51
CA GLY A 31 11.85 9.50 -3.98
C GLY A 31 13.20 9.83 -4.62
N GLU A 32 13.97 10.76 -4.05
CA GLU A 32 15.33 11.08 -4.52
C GLU A 32 16.31 9.93 -4.27
N GLU A 33 16.19 9.25 -3.14
CA GLU A 33 16.98 8.07 -2.80
C GLU A 33 16.72 6.94 -3.82
N ILE A 34 15.45 6.67 -4.11
CA ILE A 34 15.05 5.69 -5.14
C ILE A 34 15.65 6.07 -6.51
N TRP A 35 15.52 7.32 -6.94
CA TRP A 35 16.05 7.77 -8.23
C TRP A 35 17.57 7.58 -8.33
N ARG A 36 18.29 7.92 -7.26
CA ARG A 36 19.74 7.73 -7.18
C ARG A 36 20.13 6.25 -7.19
N GLN A 37 19.45 5.41 -6.41
CA GLN A 37 19.73 3.97 -6.29
C GLN A 37 19.45 3.23 -7.61
N THR A 38 18.42 3.64 -8.34
CA THR A 38 18.10 3.09 -9.67
C THR A 38 18.96 3.68 -10.80
N ARG A 39 19.81 4.67 -10.50
CA ARG A 39 20.63 5.41 -11.47
C ARG A 39 19.80 5.97 -12.63
N GLY A 40 18.61 6.48 -12.31
CA GLY A 40 17.65 7.01 -13.28
C GLY A 40 16.96 5.96 -14.17
N ARG A 41 17.19 4.66 -13.94
CA ARG A 41 16.50 3.57 -14.66
C ARG A 41 15.31 3.09 -13.85
N LEU A 42 14.30 3.93 -13.71
CA LEU A 42 13.03 3.60 -13.05
C LEU A 42 11.89 3.79 -14.04
N HIS A 43 11.00 2.81 -14.12
CA HIS A 43 9.86 2.84 -15.03
C HIS A 43 8.54 2.89 -14.26
N ALA A 44 8.47 2.24 -13.09
CA ALA A 44 7.31 2.36 -12.23
C ALA A 44 7.62 2.34 -10.73
N PHE A 45 6.79 3.04 -9.98
CA PHE A 45 6.71 2.98 -8.53
C PHE A 45 5.33 2.45 -8.12
N VAL A 46 5.29 1.50 -7.18
CA VAL A 46 4.04 0.95 -6.67
C VAL A 46 4.01 1.07 -5.15
N SER A 47 2.89 1.55 -4.60
CA SER A 47 2.68 1.62 -3.15
C SER A 47 1.19 1.62 -2.83
N GLY A 48 0.81 0.93 -1.75
CA GLY A 48 -0.44 1.16 -1.06
C GLY A 48 -0.42 2.49 -0.31
N ALA A 49 -1.59 2.90 0.17
CA ALA A 49 -1.76 4.16 0.87
C ALA A 49 -2.70 4.01 2.07
N GLY A 50 -2.25 4.49 3.23
CA GLY A 50 -3.10 4.82 4.38
C GLY A 50 -3.31 6.33 4.45
N THR A 51 -2.33 7.05 5.00
CA THR A 51 -2.31 8.53 4.99
C THR A 51 -2.06 9.10 3.59
N GLY A 52 -1.41 8.36 2.70
CA GLY A 52 -1.05 8.81 1.35
C GLY A 52 0.25 9.61 1.26
N GLY A 53 0.92 9.90 2.37
CA GLY A 53 2.15 10.71 2.37
C GLY A 53 3.28 10.11 1.55
N THR A 54 3.48 8.79 1.66
CA THR A 54 4.53 8.07 0.92
C THR A 54 4.34 8.14 -0.59
N VAL A 55 3.18 7.73 -1.10
CA VAL A 55 2.89 7.78 -2.54
C VAL A 55 2.90 9.22 -3.05
N ALA A 56 2.46 10.19 -2.25
CA ALA A 56 2.50 11.60 -2.63
C ALA A 56 3.94 12.13 -2.74
N GLY A 57 4.76 12.01 -1.70
CA GLY A 57 6.14 12.50 -1.74
C GLY A 57 6.98 11.81 -2.80
N VAL A 58 6.89 10.48 -2.89
CA VAL A 58 7.68 9.73 -3.88
C VAL A 58 7.24 10.05 -5.31
N SER A 59 5.93 10.11 -5.59
CA SER A 59 5.44 10.43 -6.94
C SER A 59 5.89 11.80 -7.43
N HIS A 60 5.87 12.82 -6.57
CA HIS A 60 6.37 14.16 -6.90
C HIS A 60 7.86 14.15 -7.23
N SER A 61 8.68 13.56 -6.36
CA SER A 61 10.12 13.50 -6.60
C SER A 61 10.48 12.74 -7.86
N LEU A 62 9.82 11.61 -8.13
CA LEU A 62 10.10 10.81 -9.33
C LEU A 62 9.65 11.51 -10.60
N LYS A 63 8.41 12.06 -10.64
CA LYS A 63 7.90 12.74 -11.83
C LYS A 63 8.59 14.07 -12.12
N ALA A 64 9.16 14.72 -11.10
CA ALA A 64 10.03 15.88 -11.30
C ALA A 64 11.36 15.51 -11.99
N ARG A 65 11.82 14.25 -11.88
CA ARG A 65 13.03 13.77 -12.58
C ARG A 65 12.71 13.19 -13.96
N ASP A 66 11.66 12.38 -14.05
CA ASP A 66 11.16 11.85 -15.31
C ASP A 66 9.62 11.71 -15.25
N PRO A 67 8.86 12.55 -15.99
CA PRO A 67 7.39 12.52 -15.96
C PRO A 67 6.82 11.21 -16.54
N ARG A 68 7.62 10.40 -17.23
CA ARG A 68 7.20 9.11 -17.81
C ARG A 68 7.15 7.99 -16.76
N VAL A 69 7.75 8.18 -15.58
CA VAL A 69 7.65 7.19 -14.49
C VAL A 69 6.18 7.00 -14.12
N ARG A 70 5.74 5.75 -14.18
CA ARG A 70 4.38 5.35 -13.83
C ARG A 70 4.25 5.11 -12.34
N VAL A 71 3.25 5.71 -11.70
CA VAL A 71 2.94 5.55 -10.29
C VAL A 71 1.64 4.78 -10.15
N PHE A 72 1.70 3.62 -9.52
CA PHE A 72 0.55 2.75 -9.29
C PHE A 72 0.19 2.70 -7.80
N LEU A 73 -1.10 2.81 -7.51
CA LEU A 73 -1.66 2.45 -6.22
C LEU A 73 -1.97 0.95 -6.16
N ILE A 74 -1.66 0.27 -5.06
CA ILE A 74 -2.24 -1.05 -4.75
C ILE A 74 -3.14 -0.91 -3.52
N ASP A 75 -4.43 -1.18 -3.70
CA ASP A 75 -5.44 -0.93 -2.66
C ASP A 75 -6.01 -2.27 -2.13
N PRO A 76 -6.06 -2.46 -0.80
CA PRO A 76 -6.62 -3.68 -0.20
C PRO A 76 -8.16 -3.70 -0.27
N PRO A 77 -8.79 -4.85 -0.01
CA PRO A 77 -10.25 -4.95 0.09
C PRO A 77 -10.81 -4.01 1.17
N GLY A 78 -12.00 -3.47 0.93
CA GLY A 78 -12.69 -2.57 1.88
C GLY A 78 -12.21 -1.12 1.89
N SER A 79 -11.15 -0.80 1.14
CA SER A 79 -10.71 0.57 0.86
C SER A 79 -11.42 1.17 -0.35
N SER A 80 -11.52 2.49 -0.36
CA SER A 80 -12.16 3.29 -1.40
C SER A 80 -11.17 3.94 -2.38
N LEU A 81 -9.87 3.86 -2.10
CA LEU A 81 -8.87 4.62 -2.84
C LEU A 81 -8.68 4.11 -4.28
N PHE A 82 -8.88 2.82 -4.54
CA PHE A 82 -8.89 2.28 -5.89
C PHE A 82 -9.98 2.95 -6.74
N ASN A 83 -11.20 3.03 -6.22
CA ASN A 83 -12.31 3.67 -6.92
C ASN A 83 -12.03 5.16 -7.13
N LYS A 84 -11.39 5.82 -6.15
CA LYS A 84 -10.97 7.21 -6.32
C LYS A 84 -10.06 7.39 -7.51
N VAL A 85 -9.03 6.55 -7.64
CA VAL A 85 -8.05 6.64 -8.73
C VAL A 85 -8.68 6.25 -10.07
N LYS A 86 -9.38 5.12 -10.12
CA LYS A 86 -9.93 4.58 -11.38
C LYS A 86 -11.17 5.31 -11.90
N ARG A 87 -12.02 5.79 -10.99
CA ARG A 87 -13.40 6.25 -11.29
C ARG A 87 -13.67 7.68 -10.80
N GLY A 88 -12.74 8.30 -10.09
CA GLY A 88 -12.89 9.65 -9.51
C GLY A 88 -13.78 9.72 -8.26
N VAL A 89 -14.46 8.62 -7.90
CA VAL A 89 -15.44 8.53 -6.81
C VAL A 89 -14.94 7.62 -5.70
N MET A 90 -15.32 7.91 -4.45
CA MET A 90 -14.95 7.08 -3.30
C MET A 90 -15.83 5.84 -3.14
N TYR A 91 -17.01 5.83 -3.75
CA TYR A 91 -17.98 4.73 -3.64
C TYR A 91 -18.59 4.43 -5.00
N THR A 92 -18.91 3.16 -5.23
CA THR A 92 -19.60 2.70 -6.45
C THR A 92 -20.99 2.19 -6.07
N GLN A 93 -21.92 2.16 -7.02
CA GLN A 93 -23.25 1.56 -6.77
C GLN A 93 -23.17 0.06 -6.43
N GLU A 94 -22.10 -0.62 -6.85
CA GLU A 94 -21.80 -2.01 -6.49
C GLU A 94 -21.46 -2.16 -4.99
N GLU A 95 -20.97 -1.08 -4.37
CA GLU A 95 -20.65 -0.94 -2.94
C GLU A 95 -21.78 -0.24 -2.15
N ALA A 96 -22.96 -0.05 -2.76
CA ALA A 96 -24.14 0.49 -2.10
C ALA A 96 -24.53 -0.33 -0.86
N GLU A 97 -25.15 0.35 0.11
CA GLU A 97 -25.58 -0.21 1.40
C GLU A 97 -26.28 -1.57 1.21
N GLY A 98 -25.67 -2.63 1.74
CA GLY A 98 -26.18 -4.01 1.65
C GLY A 98 -25.22 -5.06 1.08
N LYS A 99 -24.29 -4.66 0.18
CA LYS A 99 -23.21 -5.55 -0.33
C LYS A 99 -21.83 -5.27 0.24
N ARG A 100 -21.68 -4.14 0.93
CA ARG A 100 -20.47 -3.77 1.64
C ARG A 100 -20.21 -4.79 2.76
N LEU A 101 -18.96 -5.26 2.90
CA LEU A 101 -18.55 -6.06 4.05
C LEU A 101 -19.05 -5.38 5.33
N LYS A 102 -19.75 -6.14 6.19
CA LYS A 102 -20.40 -5.62 7.40
C LYS A 102 -19.43 -4.79 8.22
N ASN A 103 -18.13 -5.13 8.15
CA ASN A 103 -17.05 -4.29 8.62
C ASN A 103 -16.09 -3.92 7.47
N PRO A 104 -15.80 -2.62 7.24
CA PRO A 104 -14.66 -2.20 6.42
C PRO A 104 -13.29 -2.60 7.00
N PHE A 105 -13.28 -3.34 8.13
CA PHE A 105 -12.13 -3.94 8.79
C PHE A 105 -11.95 -5.43 8.47
N ASP A 106 -12.71 -5.96 7.51
CA ASP A 106 -12.64 -7.39 7.11
C ASP A 106 -11.40 -7.72 6.26
N THR A 107 -10.46 -6.77 6.09
CA THR A 107 -9.12 -7.06 5.58
C THR A 107 -8.15 -7.33 6.72
N ILE A 108 -7.30 -8.34 6.55
CA ILE A 108 -6.18 -8.61 7.47
C ILE A 108 -4.94 -7.75 7.16
N THR A 109 -5.00 -6.94 6.11
CA THR A 109 -3.93 -6.01 5.73
C THR A 109 -4.00 -4.76 6.60
N GLU A 110 -2.89 -4.41 7.25
CA GLU A 110 -2.81 -3.33 8.24
C GLU A 110 -1.95 -2.17 7.70
N GLY A 111 -2.33 -0.94 8.06
CA GLY A 111 -1.56 0.28 7.74
C GLY A 111 -1.84 0.91 6.36
N ILE A 112 -2.58 0.23 5.48
CA ILE A 112 -3.03 0.75 4.18
C ILE A 112 -4.52 0.51 3.98
N GLY A 113 -5.13 1.28 3.09
CA GLY A 113 -6.57 1.28 2.84
C GLY A 113 -7.32 2.22 3.76
N ILE A 114 -8.17 3.08 3.20
CA ILE A 114 -8.97 4.03 3.98
C ILE A 114 -10.23 4.44 3.21
N ASN A 115 -11.26 4.83 3.96
CA ASN A 115 -12.55 5.28 3.43
C ASN A 115 -12.75 6.80 3.49
N ARG A 116 -11.65 7.56 3.41
CA ARG A 116 -11.67 9.03 3.31
C ARG A 116 -10.46 9.53 2.53
N LEU A 117 -10.59 10.69 1.90
CA LEU A 117 -9.47 11.39 1.29
C LEU A 117 -8.76 12.24 2.35
N THR A 118 -7.44 12.10 2.39
CA THR A 118 -6.55 12.85 3.28
C THR A 118 -5.89 13.97 2.48
N ALA A 119 -5.46 15.05 3.14
CA ALA A 119 -4.70 16.10 2.44
C ALA A 119 -3.45 15.53 1.74
N ASN A 120 -2.74 14.61 2.40
CA ASN A 120 -1.56 13.96 1.83
C ASN A 120 -1.88 13.14 0.58
N PHE A 121 -2.92 12.29 0.59
CA PHE A 121 -3.28 11.49 -0.59
C PHE A 121 -3.71 12.36 -1.78
N ASN A 122 -4.42 13.46 -1.53
CA ASN A 122 -4.83 14.40 -2.58
C ASN A 122 -3.65 15.07 -3.31
N ARG A 123 -2.45 15.06 -2.72
CA ARG A 123 -1.24 15.54 -3.39
C ARG A 123 -0.64 14.49 -4.35
N ALA A 124 -1.01 13.22 -4.24
CA ALA A 124 -0.34 12.16 -4.97
C ALA A 124 -0.59 12.21 -6.49
N LEU A 125 0.49 12.01 -7.26
CA LEU A 125 0.45 11.95 -8.72
C LEU A 125 0.40 10.48 -9.14
N ILE A 126 -0.79 9.89 -9.12
CA ILE A 126 -1.04 8.47 -9.39
C ILE A 126 -1.58 8.31 -10.82
N ASP A 127 -0.95 7.44 -11.62
CA ASP A 127 -1.36 7.20 -13.00
C ASP A 127 -2.42 6.10 -13.13
N ASP A 128 -2.36 5.08 -12.25
CA ASP A 128 -3.36 4.01 -12.22
C ASP A 128 -3.38 3.28 -10.86
N ALA A 129 -4.32 2.36 -10.67
CA ALA A 129 -4.44 1.55 -9.47
C ALA A 129 -4.75 0.07 -9.77
N PHE A 130 -4.30 -0.79 -8.88
CA PHE A 130 -4.62 -2.22 -8.80
C PHE A 130 -5.41 -2.51 -7.52
N ARG A 131 -6.27 -3.53 -7.58
CA ARG A 131 -6.83 -4.16 -6.37
C ARG A 131 -5.97 -5.35 -5.99
N GLY A 132 -5.69 -5.47 -4.70
CA GLY A 132 -5.12 -6.67 -4.11
C GLY A 132 -6.12 -7.36 -3.19
N THR A 133 -5.85 -8.62 -2.88
CA THR A 133 -6.63 -9.44 -1.96
C THR A 133 -5.77 -9.89 -0.79
N ASP A 134 -6.42 -10.18 0.35
CA ASP A 134 -5.72 -10.73 1.51
C ASP A 134 -5.04 -12.07 1.20
N ARG A 135 -5.65 -12.89 0.35
CA ARG A 135 -5.03 -14.12 -0.17
C ARG A 135 -3.71 -13.82 -0.87
N GLU A 136 -3.70 -12.88 -1.82
CA GLU A 136 -2.47 -12.52 -2.53
C GLU A 136 -1.40 -11.99 -1.56
N ALA A 137 -1.77 -11.17 -0.58
CA ALA A 137 -0.83 -10.65 0.41
C ALA A 137 -0.22 -11.77 1.26
N VAL A 138 -1.02 -12.73 1.74
CA VAL A 138 -0.53 -13.86 2.54
C VAL A 138 0.37 -14.78 1.73
N GLU A 139 -0.02 -15.13 0.50
CA GLU A 139 0.81 -15.95 -0.38
C GLU A 139 2.12 -15.23 -0.73
N MET A 140 2.07 -13.91 -0.96
CA MET A 140 3.25 -13.10 -1.22
C MET A 140 4.18 -13.05 0.00
N ALA A 141 3.66 -12.88 1.21
CA ALA A 141 4.47 -12.90 2.43
C ALA A 141 5.18 -14.25 2.61
N ALA A 142 4.46 -15.36 2.38
CA ALA A 142 5.04 -16.70 2.44
C ALA A 142 6.09 -16.91 1.34
N TYR A 143 5.84 -16.42 0.13
CA TYR A 143 6.77 -16.45 -0.99
C TYR A 143 8.07 -15.72 -0.66
N LEU A 144 7.98 -14.46 -0.20
CA LEU A 144 9.12 -13.60 0.12
C LEU A 144 9.96 -14.19 1.25
N LEU A 145 9.32 -14.72 2.29
CA LEU A 145 10.03 -15.37 3.39
C LEU A 145 10.82 -16.59 2.90
N ARG A 146 10.18 -17.43 2.06
CA ARG A 146 10.78 -18.69 1.63
C ARG A 146 11.84 -18.54 0.55
N ASN A 147 11.60 -17.66 -0.43
CA ASN A 147 12.44 -17.54 -1.62
C ASN A 147 13.50 -16.44 -1.48
N ASP A 148 13.18 -15.36 -0.76
CA ASP A 148 14.05 -14.18 -0.64
C ASP A 148 14.59 -13.96 0.78
N GLY A 149 14.10 -14.72 1.78
CA GLY A 149 14.48 -14.55 3.18
C GLY A 149 13.91 -13.27 3.81
N LEU A 150 12.89 -12.66 3.19
CA LEU A 150 12.32 -11.39 3.62
C LEU A 150 11.06 -11.62 4.46
N TRP A 151 11.17 -11.34 5.77
CA TRP A 151 10.04 -11.44 6.68
C TRP A 151 9.34 -10.09 6.87
N VAL A 152 8.31 -9.85 6.07
CA VAL A 152 7.67 -8.53 5.91
C VAL A 152 6.28 -8.46 6.55
N GLY A 153 5.81 -7.24 6.82
CA GLY A 153 4.44 -6.98 7.24
C GLY A 153 3.42 -7.09 6.10
N SER A 154 2.14 -6.94 6.44
CA SER A 154 1.03 -7.16 5.50
C SER A 154 0.98 -6.12 4.39
N SER A 155 1.19 -4.83 4.70
CA SER A 155 1.24 -3.76 3.70
C SER A 155 2.42 -3.91 2.73
N ALA A 156 3.58 -4.38 3.23
CA ALA A 156 4.76 -4.66 2.42
C ALA A 156 4.53 -5.84 1.46
N ALA A 157 3.86 -6.90 1.91
CA ALA A 157 3.46 -8.00 1.04
C ALA A 157 2.47 -7.54 -0.04
N MET A 158 1.47 -6.72 0.33
CA MET A 158 0.53 -6.13 -0.63
C MET A 158 1.25 -5.24 -1.66
N ASN A 159 2.24 -4.47 -1.23
CA ASN A 159 3.10 -3.68 -2.11
C ASN A 159 3.82 -4.54 -3.16
N CYS A 160 4.38 -5.69 -2.76
CA CYS A 160 4.98 -6.66 -3.68
C CYS A 160 3.95 -7.28 -4.64
N VAL A 161 2.72 -7.56 -4.18
CA VAL A 161 1.62 -7.98 -5.07
C VAL A 161 1.38 -6.91 -6.16
N GLY A 162 1.30 -5.64 -5.76
CA GLY A 162 1.20 -4.52 -6.70
C GLY A 162 2.37 -4.45 -7.69
N ALA A 163 3.60 -4.69 -7.22
CA ALA A 163 4.79 -4.71 -8.07
C ALA A 163 4.72 -5.81 -9.14
N VAL A 164 4.23 -7.01 -8.80
CA VAL A 164 4.00 -8.10 -9.77
C VAL A 164 2.94 -7.72 -10.80
N LYS A 165 1.84 -7.11 -10.37
CA LYS A 165 0.78 -6.63 -11.30
C LYS A 165 1.31 -5.55 -12.25
N ALA A 166 2.11 -4.61 -11.72
CA ALA A 166 2.79 -3.61 -12.55
C ALA A 166 3.79 -4.25 -13.53
N ALA A 167 4.54 -5.26 -13.11
CA ALA A 167 5.47 -5.99 -13.97
C ALA A 167 4.76 -6.67 -15.14
N ARG A 168 3.61 -7.31 -14.88
CA ARG A 168 2.78 -7.92 -15.93
C ARG A 168 2.20 -6.89 -16.89
N ALA A 169 1.78 -5.72 -16.37
CA ALA A 169 1.22 -4.65 -17.20
C ALA A 169 2.27 -3.97 -18.10
N LEU A 170 3.52 -3.85 -17.64
CA LEU A 170 4.60 -3.17 -18.38
C LEU A 170 5.39 -4.12 -19.29
N GLY A 171 5.49 -5.40 -18.92
CA GLY A 171 6.29 -6.38 -19.64
C GLY A 171 7.79 -6.32 -19.31
N PRO A 172 8.60 -7.19 -19.94
CA PRO A 172 10.02 -7.35 -19.61
C PRO A 172 10.85 -6.09 -19.92
N GLY A 173 12.00 -5.95 -19.25
CA GLY A 173 12.94 -4.84 -19.43
C GLY A 173 12.67 -3.61 -18.56
N HIS A 174 11.53 -3.56 -17.87
CA HIS A 174 11.18 -2.47 -16.98
C HIS A 174 11.74 -2.67 -15.56
N THR A 175 12.07 -1.56 -14.92
CA THR A 175 12.49 -1.52 -13.52
C THR A 175 11.39 -0.93 -12.67
N ILE A 176 10.96 -1.68 -11.66
CA ILE A 176 9.85 -1.35 -10.78
C ILE A 176 10.37 -1.29 -9.35
N VAL A 177 9.98 -0.27 -8.60
CA VAL A 177 10.31 -0.12 -7.18
C VAL A 177 9.04 -0.10 -6.36
N THR A 178 9.08 -0.76 -5.21
CA THR A 178 8.05 -0.69 -4.17
C THR A 178 8.71 -0.57 -2.79
N LEU A 179 7.90 -0.48 -1.74
CA LEU A 179 8.37 -0.27 -0.37
C LEU A 179 7.96 -1.42 0.56
N LEU A 180 8.89 -1.83 1.40
CA LEU A 180 8.64 -2.76 2.50
C LEU A 180 8.52 -1.96 3.79
N CYS A 181 7.28 -1.60 4.15
CA CYS A 181 6.98 -0.61 5.18
C CYS A 181 7.38 -1.02 6.60
N ASP A 182 7.28 -2.31 6.91
CA ASP A 182 7.63 -2.89 8.21
C ASP A 182 7.90 -4.41 8.13
N GLY A 183 8.40 -4.95 9.24
CA GLY A 183 8.77 -6.36 9.37
C GLY A 183 7.68 -7.22 9.99
N GLY A 184 7.71 -8.53 9.70
CA GLY A 184 6.69 -9.48 10.13
C GLY A 184 6.50 -9.60 11.65
N HIS A 185 7.52 -9.26 12.44
CA HIS A 185 7.47 -9.25 13.92
C HIS A 185 6.33 -8.39 14.49
N ARG A 186 5.84 -7.38 13.76
CA ARG A 186 4.72 -6.54 14.20
C ARG A 186 3.35 -7.18 14.04
N HIS A 187 3.26 -8.30 13.31
CA HIS A 187 1.99 -8.96 12.97
C HIS A 187 1.89 -10.41 13.47
N LEU A 188 2.62 -10.74 14.55
CA LEU A 188 2.69 -12.10 15.11
C LEU A 188 1.35 -12.66 15.57
N SER A 189 0.40 -11.81 16.00
CA SER A 189 -0.91 -12.23 16.50
C SER A 189 -2.00 -12.29 15.42
N LYS A 190 -1.69 -11.87 14.19
CA LYS A 190 -2.65 -11.82 13.07
C LYS A 190 -2.02 -12.34 11.78
N PHE A 191 -1.42 -11.45 10.97
CA PHE A 191 -0.95 -11.77 9.61
C PHE A 191 0.09 -12.89 9.56
N HIS A 192 0.86 -13.10 10.63
CA HIS A 192 1.82 -14.21 10.78
C HIS A 192 1.39 -15.27 11.82
N CYS A 193 0.13 -15.24 12.29
CA CYS A 193 -0.42 -16.24 13.20
C CYS A 193 -1.14 -17.35 12.40
N PRO A 194 -0.64 -18.59 12.42
CA PRO A 194 -1.26 -19.71 11.71
C PRO A 194 -2.73 -19.94 12.08
N GLU A 195 -3.06 -19.87 13.36
CA GLU A 195 -4.41 -20.09 13.89
C GLU A 195 -5.37 -19.00 13.39
N TYR A 196 -4.92 -17.74 13.40
CA TYR A 196 -5.68 -16.62 12.85
C TYR A 196 -5.93 -16.79 11.36
N LEU A 197 -4.86 -17.06 10.58
CA LEU A 197 -5.00 -17.30 9.14
C LEU A 197 -5.92 -18.50 8.84
N GLN A 198 -5.87 -19.55 9.66
CA GLN A 198 -6.77 -20.70 9.53
C GLN A 198 -8.22 -20.30 9.76
N SER A 199 -8.52 -19.53 10.81
CA SER A 199 -9.87 -19.02 11.08
C SER A 199 -10.44 -18.14 9.97
N MET A 200 -9.56 -17.45 9.23
CA MET A 200 -9.91 -16.63 8.08
C MET A 200 -9.90 -17.41 6.75
N GLY A 201 -9.57 -18.71 6.78
CA GLY A 201 -9.43 -19.53 5.57
C GLY A 201 -8.27 -19.11 4.66
N LEU A 202 -7.28 -18.40 5.20
CA LEU A 202 -6.15 -17.75 4.51
C LEU A 202 -4.81 -18.47 4.67
N VAL A 203 -4.78 -19.72 5.13
CA VAL A 203 -3.52 -20.49 5.26
C VAL A 203 -2.73 -20.47 3.93
N PRO A 204 -1.45 -20.05 3.92
CA PRO A 204 -0.64 -19.98 2.70
C PRO A 204 -0.47 -21.34 2.05
N ARG A 205 -0.50 -21.39 0.71
CA ARG A 205 -0.41 -22.63 -0.09
C ARG A 205 0.78 -22.65 -1.04
N CYS A 206 1.46 -21.52 -1.23
CA CYS A 206 2.56 -21.41 -2.18
C CYS A 206 3.76 -22.27 -1.76
N THR A 207 4.08 -23.26 -2.59
CA THR A 207 5.17 -24.21 -2.35
C THR A 207 6.33 -24.10 -3.36
N GLY A 208 6.37 -23.07 -4.20
CA GLY A 208 7.41 -22.92 -5.23
C GLY A 208 7.88 -21.49 -5.46
N ARG A 209 8.52 -21.29 -6.63
CA ARG A 209 8.98 -19.98 -7.12
C ARG A 209 8.00 -19.29 -8.07
N SER A 210 6.82 -19.87 -8.25
CA SER A 210 5.75 -19.31 -9.07
C SER A 210 5.04 -18.15 -8.37
N LEU A 211 4.73 -17.10 -9.15
CA LEU A 211 3.94 -15.93 -8.73
C LEU A 211 2.51 -15.98 -9.30
N GLU A 212 2.05 -17.12 -9.82
CA GLU A 212 0.72 -17.30 -10.42
C GLU A 212 -0.45 -17.10 -9.43
N PHE A 213 -0.17 -17.05 -8.12
CA PHE A 213 -1.19 -16.71 -7.12
C PHE A 213 -1.58 -15.23 -7.15
N VAL A 214 -0.76 -14.36 -7.75
CA VAL A 214 -1.14 -12.99 -8.06
C VAL A 214 -2.01 -13.05 -9.31
N ALA A 215 -3.19 -12.42 -9.31
CA ALA A 215 -4.07 -12.32 -10.48
C ALA A 215 -3.87 -10.97 -11.18
#